data_AF-A0A1Q2YEW9-F1
#
_entry.id   AF-A0A1Q2YEW9-F1
#
_cell.length_a   1.000
_cell.length_b   1.000
_cell.length_c   1.000
_cell.angle_alpha   90.00
_cell.angle_beta   90.00
_cell.angle_gamma   90.00
#
_symmetry.space_group_name_H-M   'P 1'
#
loop_
_entity.id
_entity.type
_entity.pdbx_description
1 polymer ?
#
loop_
_entity_poly.entity_id
_entity_poly.type
_entity_poly.pdbx_seq_one_letter_code
_entity_poly.pdbx_strand_id
1 'polypeptide(L)'
;MLAWPDFWRRTTSPVYYQIAGINVTDEPVRHLNDVFTEIEKMHLFKTDDPNFNVKKDVSFHDRGNTLIDWSSESGQLLVNKDIHFKTLLLAFYYNRDGPFGYHPLLSQGGAGEGDKETFVAAASRLNLPYYQVYKKSDGAYGFWNLLNTFEHGAIIQYDPVKDSENVVKAAKRIKKDIKEQGDQFVYDYSRYFIEGIRAEDSKPLFYHCHDPKFDPYLIRERSIMFVREHGKTLERRRRVLGEDFPRGDVDLELNLWEIADDYLCRQKLHFSIFDGKDTDILCKEYIPEQLDFLRKSHEYIVKHYNPDTSRANLDGSNDIFGEKKEAEEEAEATRLESEALQQAEEEAEALANEEAEALEQVKAASAAAEKKAEEGADQAPEH
;
A
#
# COMPACT_ATOMS: atom_id res chain seq x y z
N MET A 1 -11.71 -13.14 -14.29
CA MET A 1 -12.28 -12.64 -13.02
C MET A 1 -11.26 -11.75 -12.37
N LEU A 2 -11.67 -10.72 -11.62
CA LEU A 2 -10.75 -9.95 -10.77
C LEU A 2 -11.01 -10.31 -9.31
N ALA A 3 -9.95 -10.54 -8.57
CA ALA A 3 -9.95 -10.80 -7.13
C ALA A 3 -8.94 -9.89 -6.44
N TRP A 4 -9.16 -9.62 -5.15
CA TRP A 4 -8.25 -8.83 -4.34
C TRP A 4 -7.56 -9.72 -3.31
N PRO A 5 -6.29 -9.41 -2.97
CA PRO A 5 -5.61 -10.13 -1.92
C PRO A 5 -6.18 -9.75 -0.55
N ASP A 6 -6.10 -10.71 0.36
CA ASP A 6 -6.16 -10.50 1.81
C ASP A 6 -4.71 -10.40 2.34
N PHE A 7 -4.54 -10.02 3.61
CA PHE A 7 -3.23 -9.84 4.25
C PHE A 7 -2.39 -11.11 4.36
N TRP A 8 -3.04 -12.27 4.34
CA TRP A 8 -2.42 -13.52 4.74
C TRP A 8 -1.71 -14.21 3.58
N ARG A 9 -0.65 -14.94 3.92
CA ARG A 9 -0.10 -15.98 3.06
C ARG A 9 -1.14 -17.07 2.83
N ARG A 10 -1.09 -17.69 1.66
CA ARG A 10 -1.96 -18.81 1.34
C ARG A 10 -1.54 -20.05 2.13
N THR A 11 -2.52 -20.80 2.59
CA THR A 11 -2.34 -21.99 3.43
C THR A 11 -3.14 -23.18 2.90
N THR A 12 -3.46 -23.21 1.60
CA THR A 12 -4.24 -24.30 1.01
C THR A 12 -3.53 -25.65 1.15
N SER A 13 -4.25 -26.62 1.69
CA SER A 13 -3.75 -27.97 1.96
C SER A 13 -3.42 -28.72 0.66
N PRO A 14 -2.32 -29.50 0.62
CA PRO A 14 -2.05 -30.44 -0.47
C PRO A 14 -3.21 -31.39 -0.78
N VAL A 15 -4.03 -31.71 0.23
CA VAL A 15 -5.20 -32.60 0.09
C VAL A 15 -6.27 -31.98 -0.81
N TYR A 16 -6.43 -30.64 -0.82
CA TYR A 16 -7.33 -29.97 -1.76
C TYR A 16 -6.96 -30.30 -3.20
N TYR A 17 -5.67 -30.20 -3.55
CA TYR A 17 -5.20 -30.46 -4.90
C TYR A 17 -5.42 -31.92 -5.31
N GLN A 18 -5.24 -32.87 -4.38
CA GLN A 18 -5.55 -34.28 -4.62
C GLN A 18 -7.05 -34.50 -4.92
N ILE A 19 -7.94 -33.93 -4.10
CA ILE A 19 -9.40 -34.01 -4.29
C ILE A 19 -9.80 -33.35 -5.61
N ALA A 20 -9.19 -32.20 -5.93
CA ALA A 20 -9.43 -31.46 -7.14
C ALA A 20 -8.84 -32.17 -8.38
N GLY A 21 -7.98 -33.18 -8.22
CA GLY A 21 -7.28 -33.83 -9.34
C GLY A 21 -6.25 -32.93 -10.02
N ILE A 22 -5.64 -32.02 -9.26
CA ILE A 22 -4.59 -31.11 -9.73
C ILE A 22 -3.23 -31.71 -9.37
N ASN A 23 -2.39 -31.93 -10.39
CA ASN A 23 -1.03 -32.44 -10.20
C ASN A 23 -0.07 -31.29 -9.85
N VAL A 24 0.31 -31.17 -8.58
CA VAL A 24 1.30 -30.18 -8.11
C VAL A 24 2.70 -30.68 -8.40
N THR A 25 3.55 -29.84 -9.00
CA THR A 25 4.95 -30.20 -9.28
C THR A 25 5.81 -30.01 -8.03
N ASP A 26 6.93 -30.72 -7.94
CA ASP A 26 7.88 -30.50 -6.83
C ASP A 26 8.70 -29.22 -7.04
N GLU A 27 8.99 -28.84 -8.28
CA GLU A 27 9.81 -27.68 -8.60
C GLU A 27 9.09 -26.34 -8.35
N PRO A 28 9.78 -25.35 -7.75
CA PRO A 28 9.28 -23.98 -7.69
C PRO A 28 9.20 -23.37 -9.09
N VAL A 29 8.14 -22.59 -9.32
CA VAL A 29 7.92 -21.87 -10.60
C VAL A 29 7.79 -20.36 -10.41
N ARG A 30 7.79 -19.89 -9.16
CA ARG A 30 7.66 -18.50 -8.76
C ARG A 30 8.13 -18.30 -7.32
N HIS A 31 8.21 -17.06 -6.87
CA HIS A 31 8.23 -16.72 -5.45
C HIS A 31 7.08 -15.76 -5.16
N LEU A 32 6.15 -16.16 -4.30
CA LEU A 32 4.92 -15.42 -4.00
C LEU A 32 4.06 -15.24 -5.26
N ASN A 33 3.67 -14.00 -5.60
CA ASN A 33 3.03 -13.62 -6.85
C ASN A 33 3.99 -13.25 -7.98
N ASP A 34 5.32 -13.31 -7.80
CA ASP A 34 6.24 -13.01 -8.89
C ASP A 34 6.29 -14.13 -9.93
N VAL A 35 5.59 -13.92 -11.04
CA VAL A 35 5.58 -14.80 -12.22
C VAL A 35 6.37 -14.22 -13.40
N PHE A 36 7.12 -13.13 -13.17
CA PHE A 36 7.84 -12.39 -14.21
C PHE A 36 9.34 -12.65 -14.19
N THR A 37 9.90 -12.97 -13.02
CA THR A 37 11.31 -13.34 -12.88
C THR A 37 11.50 -14.82 -13.21
N GLU A 38 12.49 -15.12 -14.05
CA GLU A 38 12.91 -16.50 -14.35
C GLU A 38 13.42 -17.18 -13.07
N ILE A 39 13.05 -18.45 -12.84
CA ILE A 39 13.42 -19.18 -11.61
C ILE A 39 14.93 -19.30 -11.45
N GLU A 40 15.65 -19.40 -12.56
CA GLU A 40 17.10 -19.44 -12.59
C GLU A 40 17.73 -18.13 -12.10
N LYS A 41 16.98 -17.02 -12.05
CA LYS A 41 17.43 -15.73 -11.49
C LYS A 41 17.00 -15.54 -10.03
N MET A 42 16.15 -16.40 -9.51
CA MET A 42 15.74 -16.42 -8.09
C MET A 42 16.73 -17.25 -7.27
N HIS A 43 17.78 -16.61 -6.75
CA HIS A 43 18.82 -17.28 -5.97
C HIS A 43 18.30 -17.97 -4.69
N LEU A 44 17.11 -17.61 -4.19
CA LEU A 44 16.49 -18.29 -3.05
C LEU A 44 16.18 -19.78 -3.29
N PHE A 45 16.15 -20.22 -4.56
CA PHE A 45 15.99 -21.63 -4.93
C PHE A 45 17.31 -22.28 -5.37
N LYS A 46 18.40 -21.51 -5.39
CA LYS A 46 19.74 -21.99 -5.74
C LYS A 46 20.59 -22.05 -4.49
N THR A 47 20.87 -23.26 -4.03
CA THR A 47 21.76 -23.45 -2.91
C THR A 47 22.60 -24.71 -3.12
N ASP A 48 23.89 -24.59 -2.80
CA ASP A 48 24.81 -25.71 -2.73
C ASP A 48 24.70 -26.45 -1.39
N ASP A 49 23.78 -26.03 -0.51
CA ASP A 49 23.52 -26.71 0.75
C ASP A 49 22.99 -28.13 0.49
N PRO A 50 23.77 -29.18 0.83
CA PRO A 50 23.34 -30.56 0.62
C PRO A 50 22.11 -30.94 1.47
N ASN A 51 21.74 -30.11 2.46
CA ASN A 51 20.54 -30.31 3.28
C ASN A 51 19.29 -29.63 2.71
N PHE A 52 19.43 -28.80 1.67
CA PHE A 52 18.30 -28.14 1.06
C PHE A 52 17.32 -29.15 0.48
N ASN A 53 16.08 -29.00 0.88
CA ASN A 53 14.98 -29.85 0.50
C ASN A 53 13.82 -28.96 0.07
N VAL A 54 13.57 -28.91 -1.25
CA VAL A 54 12.45 -28.17 -1.85
C VAL A 54 11.11 -28.48 -1.17
N LYS A 55 10.92 -29.69 -0.62
CA LYS A 55 9.68 -30.05 0.07
C LYS A 55 9.50 -29.37 1.43
N LYS A 56 10.60 -28.97 2.08
CA LYS A 56 10.63 -28.41 3.43
C LYS A 56 10.98 -26.91 3.43
N ASP A 57 11.90 -26.51 2.58
CA ASP A 57 12.54 -25.19 2.63
C ASP A 57 11.90 -24.20 1.65
N VAL A 58 11.10 -24.70 0.70
CA VAL A 58 10.34 -23.88 -0.25
C VAL A 58 8.85 -23.92 0.08
N SER A 59 8.22 -22.74 0.07
CA SER A 59 6.78 -22.60 0.26
C SER A 59 6.02 -23.49 -0.72
N PHE A 60 5.01 -24.19 -0.24
CA PHE A 60 4.21 -25.08 -1.09
C PHE A 60 3.56 -24.33 -2.26
N HIS A 61 3.12 -23.09 -2.03
CA HIS A 61 2.44 -22.24 -3.04
C HIS A 61 3.38 -21.55 -4.02
N ASP A 62 4.69 -21.79 -3.93
CA ASP A 62 5.66 -21.38 -4.95
C ASP A 62 5.78 -22.43 -6.08
N ARG A 63 5.16 -23.61 -5.90
CA ARG A 63 5.25 -24.75 -6.83
C ARG A 63 4.26 -24.66 -8.01
N GLY A 64 4.57 -25.39 -9.08
CA GLY A 64 3.70 -25.48 -10.26
C GLY A 64 2.30 -26.02 -9.94
N ASN A 65 1.30 -25.45 -10.61
CA ASN A 65 -0.13 -25.77 -10.49
C ASN A 65 -0.76 -25.52 -9.10
N THR A 66 -0.04 -24.89 -8.17
CA THR A 66 -0.62 -24.41 -6.92
C THR A 66 -1.27 -23.04 -7.09
N LEU A 67 -2.17 -22.67 -6.18
CA LEU A 67 -2.75 -21.33 -6.09
C LEU A 67 -1.65 -20.32 -5.72
N ILE A 68 -1.64 -19.16 -6.39
CA ILE A 68 -0.62 -18.13 -6.24
C ILE A 68 -0.87 -17.33 -4.95
N ASP A 69 0.19 -16.98 -4.21
CA ASP A 69 0.08 -16.02 -3.10
C ASP A 69 -0.30 -14.63 -3.61
N TRP A 70 -0.87 -13.72 -2.84
CA TRP A 70 -1.35 -13.84 -1.46
C TRP A 70 -2.66 -14.63 -1.39
N SER A 71 -3.18 -14.88 -0.18
CA SER A 71 -4.58 -15.31 -0.02
C SER A 71 -5.55 -14.28 -0.63
N SER A 72 -6.78 -14.69 -0.94
CA SER A 72 -7.79 -13.82 -1.55
C SER A 72 -8.82 -13.33 -0.54
N GLU A 73 -9.47 -12.20 -0.84
CA GLU A 73 -10.60 -11.65 -0.09
C GLU A 73 -11.90 -11.77 -0.93
N SER A 74 -12.98 -12.25 -0.31
CA SER A 74 -14.29 -12.47 -0.96
C SER A 74 -15.24 -11.27 -0.87
N GLY A 75 -14.96 -10.28 -0.03
CA GLY A 75 -15.80 -9.08 0.11
C GLY A 75 -16.08 -8.34 -1.20
N GLN A 76 -15.21 -8.49 -2.21
CA GLN A 76 -15.31 -7.83 -3.50
C GLN A 76 -14.69 -8.69 -4.61
N LEU A 77 -15.44 -8.87 -5.69
CA LEU A 77 -15.08 -9.68 -6.85
C LEU A 77 -15.65 -9.04 -8.11
N LEU A 78 -14.89 -9.04 -9.20
CA LEU A 78 -15.41 -8.69 -10.53
C LEU A 78 -15.48 -9.92 -11.42
N VAL A 79 -16.69 -10.28 -11.83
CA VAL A 79 -16.94 -11.55 -12.54
C VAL A 79 -17.49 -11.28 -13.92
N ASN A 80 -16.75 -11.70 -14.95
CA ASN A 80 -17.30 -11.83 -16.30
C ASN A 80 -18.17 -13.09 -16.34
N LYS A 81 -19.50 -12.91 -16.38
CA LYS A 81 -20.47 -14.01 -16.27
C LYS A 81 -20.40 -14.98 -17.45
N ASP A 82 -20.09 -14.52 -18.65
CA ASP A 82 -20.00 -15.39 -19.83
C ASP A 82 -18.84 -16.40 -19.73
N ILE A 83 -17.72 -15.97 -19.14
CA ILE A 83 -16.53 -16.80 -18.96
C ILE A 83 -16.59 -17.59 -17.63
N HIS A 84 -17.06 -16.95 -16.55
CA HIS A 84 -16.86 -17.43 -15.18
C HIS A 84 -18.13 -17.96 -14.51
N PHE A 85 -19.25 -18.14 -15.24
CA PHE A 85 -20.44 -18.74 -14.62
C PHE A 85 -20.13 -20.11 -14.01
N LYS A 86 -19.30 -20.93 -14.66
CA LYS A 86 -18.83 -22.22 -14.12
C LYS A 86 -17.97 -22.05 -12.86
N THR A 87 -17.17 -21.00 -12.77
CA THR A 87 -16.43 -20.63 -11.55
C THR A 87 -17.39 -20.40 -10.40
N LEU A 88 -18.47 -19.64 -10.62
CA LEU A 88 -19.46 -19.37 -9.59
C LEU A 88 -20.20 -20.65 -9.13
N LEU A 89 -20.54 -21.55 -10.06
CA LEU A 89 -21.17 -22.83 -9.71
C LEU A 89 -20.25 -23.72 -8.85
N LEU A 90 -18.96 -23.77 -9.20
CA LEU A 90 -17.99 -24.56 -8.43
C LEU A 90 -17.67 -23.90 -7.08
N ALA A 91 -17.54 -22.58 -7.03
CA ALA A 91 -17.40 -21.85 -5.77
C ALA A 91 -18.63 -22.02 -4.87
N PHE A 92 -19.84 -22.02 -5.44
CA PHE A 92 -21.06 -22.34 -4.70
C PHE A 92 -21.02 -23.75 -4.11
N TYR A 93 -20.57 -24.75 -4.87
CA TYR A 93 -20.37 -26.10 -4.36
C TYR A 93 -19.35 -26.14 -3.21
N TYR A 94 -18.20 -25.48 -3.37
CA TYR A 94 -17.20 -25.37 -2.30
C TYR A 94 -17.76 -24.71 -1.04
N ASN A 95 -18.55 -23.64 -1.18
CA ASN A 95 -19.13 -22.93 -0.04
C ASN A 95 -20.29 -23.68 0.62
N ARG A 96 -21.08 -24.44 -0.15
CA ARG A 96 -22.15 -25.28 0.39
C ARG A 96 -21.60 -26.31 1.37
N ASP A 97 -20.49 -26.93 1.03
CA ASP A 97 -19.77 -27.90 1.87
C ASP A 97 -18.53 -27.25 2.53
N GLY A 98 -18.59 -25.93 2.74
CA GLY A 98 -17.45 -25.12 3.17
C GLY A 98 -16.99 -25.43 4.58
N PRO A 99 -17.79 -25.16 5.62
CA PRO A 99 -17.34 -25.21 7.02
C PRO A 99 -16.78 -26.57 7.46
N PHE A 100 -17.32 -27.67 6.93
CA PHE A 100 -16.90 -29.03 7.28
C PHE A 100 -16.01 -29.69 6.21
N GLY A 101 -15.70 -28.98 5.12
CA GLY A 101 -15.01 -29.53 3.97
C GLY A 101 -14.00 -28.56 3.38
N TYR A 102 -14.46 -27.67 2.49
CA TYR A 102 -13.55 -26.87 1.67
C TYR A 102 -12.87 -25.72 2.40
N HIS A 103 -13.50 -25.08 3.39
CA HIS A 103 -12.88 -23.95 4.11
C HIS A 103 -11.61 -24.40 4.87
N PRO A 104 -11.64 -25.49 5.68
CA PRO A 104 -10.43 -26.01 6.32
C PRO A 104 -9.38 -26.53 5.33
N LEU A 105 -9.80 -27.06 4.18
CA LEU A 105 -8.86 -27.50 3.14
C LEU A 105 -8.16 -26.32 2.46
N LEU A 106 -8.84 -25.20 2.28
CA LEU A 106 -8.31 -24.04 1.57
C LEU A 106 -7.56 -23.06 2.48
N SER A 107 -7.93 -22.97 3.76
CA SER A 107 -7.37 -22.01 4.72
C SER A 107 -6.67 -22.65 5.92
N GLN A 108 -6.86 -23.94 6.19
CA GLN A 108 -6.22 -24.67 7.29
C GLN A 108 -6.39 -24.02 8.69
N GLY A 109 -7.55 -23.44 8.98
CA GLY A 109 -7.83 -22.72 10.23
C GLY A 109 -7.18 -21.34 10.30
N GLY A 110 -6.68 -20.82 9.18
CA GLY A 110 -6.07 -19.50 9.09
C GLY A 110 -7.06 -18.37 9.38
N ALA A 111 -6.52 -17.18 9.65
CA ALA A 111 -7.34 -16.00 9.91
C ALA A 111 -8.24 -15.66 8.71
N GLY A 112 -9.50 -15.30 9.00
CA GLY A 112 -10.51 -15.06 7.98
C GLY A 112 -10.93 -16.33 7.20
N GLU A 113 -10.76 -17.53 7.76
CA GLU A 113 -11.26 -18.76 7.14
C GLU A 113 -12.75 -18.64 6.76
N GLY A 114 -13.06 -19.04 5.52
CA GLY A 114 -14.39 -18.92 4.96
C GLY A 114 -14.38 -19.03 3.44
N ASP A 115 -15.27 -18.27 2.81
CA ASP A 115 -15.50 -18.31 1.36
C ASP A 115 -14.38 -17.66 0.53
N LYS A 116 -13.51 -16.87 1.15
CA LYS A 116 -12.48 -16.04 0.49
C LYS A 116 -11.58 -16.78 -0.50
N GLU A 117 -11.22 -18.02 -0.21
CA GLU A 117 -10.34 -18.84 -1.06
C GLU A 117 -11.09 -19.58 -2.17
N THR A 118 -12.40 -19.75 -2.03
CA THR A 118 -13.20 -20.66 -2.87
C THR A 118 -13.30 -20.21 -4.32
N PHE A 119 -13.35 -18.90 -4.57
CA PHE A 119 -13.52 -18.32 -5.90
C PHE A 119 -12.26 -18.50 -6.76
N VAL A 120 -11.10 -18.18 -6.19
CA VAL A 120 -9.80 -18.34 -6.86
C VAL A 120 -9.49 -19.82 -7.05
N ALA A 121 -9.78 -20.66 -6.04
CA ALA A 121 -9.67 -22.11 -6.14
C ALA A 121 -10.52 -22.68 -7.28
N ALA A 122 -11.77 -22.22 -7.42
CA ALA A 122 -12.68 -22.65 -8.49
C ALA A 122 -12.20 -22.20 -9.88
N ALA A 123 -11.75 -20.94 -10.02
CA ALA A 123 -11.23 -20.43 -11.28
C ALA A 123 -10.00 -21.21 -11.74
N SER A 124 -9.05 -21.44 -10.82
CA SER A 124 -7.85 -22.23 -11.07
C SER A 124 -8.19 -23.67 -11.48
N ARG A 125 -9.09 -24.34 -10.76
CA ARG A 125 -9.52 -25.70 -11.07
C ARG A 125 -10.17 -25.83 -12.46
N LEU A 126 -10.87 -24.80 -12.90
CA LEU A 126 -11.52 -24.77 -14.22
C LEU A 126 -10.59 -24.26 -15.33
N ASN A 127 -9.34 -23.91 -15.01
CA ASN A 127 -8.39 -23.28 -15.91
C ASN A 127 -8.98 -22.01 -16.57
N LEU A 128 -9.71 -21.21 -15.79
CA LEU A 128 -10.32 -19.96 -16.24
C LEU A 128 -9.47 -18.76 -15.82
N PRO A 129 -9.31 -17.75 -16.70
CA PRO A 129 -8.39 -16.65 -16.45
C PRO A 129 -8.89 -15.74 -15.33
N TYR A 130 -8.03 -15.48 -14.35
CA TYR A 130 -8.29 -14.48 -13.34
C TYR A 130 -7.05 -13.63 -13.08
N TYR A 131 -7.29 -12.41 -12.63
CA TYR A 131 -6.27 -11.49 -12.16
C TYR A 131 -6.51 -11.29 -10.67
N GLN A 132 -5.51 -11.60 -9.86
CA GLN A 132 -5.50 -11.19 -8.47
C GLN A 132 -4.62 -9.94 -8.38
N VAL A 133 -5.14 -8.89 -7.76
CA VAL A 133 -4.39 -7.64 -7.56
C VAL A 133 -3.05 -7.95 -6.87
N TYR A 134 -1.97 -7.43 -7.43
CA TYR A 134 -0.60 -7.75 -7.03
C TYR A 134 -0.16 -6.98 -5.79
N LYS A 135 -0.56 -5.72 -5.73
CA LYS A 135 -0.41 -4.89 -4.54
C LYS A 135 -1.13 -5.56 -3.40
N LYS A 136 -0.35 -6.10 -2.46
CA LYS A 136 -0.89 -6.58 -1.18
C LYS A 136 -1.67 -5.45 -0.53
N SER A 137 -2.67 -5.80 0.26
CA SER A 137 -3.29 -4.84 1.17
C SER A 137 -2.21 -4.15 2.01
N ASP A 138 -2.17 -2.82 1.94
CA ASP A 138 -1.25 -2.05 2.79
C ASP A 138 -1.71 -2.10 4.24
N GLY A 139 -0.79 -1.82 5.16
CA GLY A 139 -1.01 -1.84 6.61
C GLY A 139 -2.38 -1.28 6.95
N ALA A 140 -3.08 -2.00 7.83
CA ALA A 140 -4.49 -1.74 8.08
C ALA A 140 -4.72 -0.26 8.42
N TYR A 141 -5.81 0.28 7.91
CA TYR A 141 -6.22 1.66 8.10
C TYR A 141 -6.80 1.81 9.51
N GLY A 142 -6.34 2.81 10.27
CA GLY A 142 -6.61 2.83 11.71
C GLY A 142 -6.03 4.07 12.38
N PHE A 143 -5.66 3.92 13.65
CA PHE A 143 -5.03 4.98 14.44
C PHE A 143 -4.11 4.38 15.52
N TRP A 144 -3.12 5.16 15.94
CA TRP A 144 -2.34 4.82 17.13
C TRP A 144 -3.08 5.27 18.38
N ASN A 145 -3.21 4.43 19.40
CA ASN A 145 -3.75 4.86 20.69
C ASN A 145 -2.65 5.49 21.57
N LEU A 146 -3.03 6.09 22.70
CA LEU A 146 -2.10 6.75 23.61
C LEU A 146 -1.09 5.79 24.29
N LEU A 147 -1.25 4.48 24.12
CA LEU A 147 -0.28 3.46 24.57
C LEU A 147 0.68 3.03 23.44
N ASN A 148 0.71 3.78 22.33
CA ASN A 148 1.48 3.48 21.14
C ASN A 148 1.20 2.06 20.58
N THR A 149 -0.06 1.63 20.66
CA THR A 149 -0.55 0.41 20.03
C THR A 149 -1.44 0.80 18.85
N PHE A 150 -1.22 0.19 17.70
CA PHE A 150 -2.02 0.45 16.51
C PHE A 150 -3.36 -0.28 16.59
N GLU A 151 -4.46 0.48 16.54
CA GLU A 151 -5.81 -0.03 16.44
C GLU A 151 -6.25 0.05 14.97
N HIS A 152 -6.39 -1.11 14.34
CA HIS A 152 -6.76 -1.22 12.94
C HIS A 152 -8.28 -1.34 12.76
N GLY A 153 -8.84 -0.64 11.77
CA GLY A 153 -10.26 -0.71 11.47
C GLY A 153 -10.67 -1.09 10.06
N ALA A 154 -9.78 -0.91 9.07
CA ALA A 154 -10.07 -1.37 7.72
C ALA A 154 -8.83 -1.85 6.95
N ILE A 155 -9.08 -2.52 5.84
CA ILE A 155 -8.08 -2.93 4.85
C ILE A 155 -8.32 -2.13 3.58
N ILE A 156 -7.26 -1.57 3.00
CA ILE A 156 -7.35 -0.88 1.71
C ILE A 156 -7.01 -1.85 0.59
N GLN A 157 -7.85 -1.83 -0.44
CA GLN A 157 -7.72 -2.63 -1.64
C GLN A 157 -7.74 -1.75 -2.87
N TYR A 158 -6.85 -2.06 -3.80
CA TYR A 158 -6.41 -1.13 -4.82
C TYR A 158 -7.08 -1.36 -6.17
N ASP A 159 -7.15 -0.30 -6.97
CA ASP A 159 -7.65 -0.34 -8.33
C ASP A 159 -6.83 -1.32 -9.19
N PRO A 160 -7.49 -2.29 -9.85
CA PRO A 160 -6.81 -3.36 -10.57
C PRO A 160 -6.19 -2.88 -11.89
N VAL A 161 -6.69 -1.78 -12.47
CA VAL A 161 -6.09 -1.17 -13.67
C VAL A 161 -4.77 -0.51 -13.28
N LYS A 162 -4.79 0.32 -12.24
CA LYS A 162 -3.57 1.00 -11.77
C LYS A 162 -2.52 0.00 -11.27
N ASP A 163 -2.96 -1.01 -10.54
CA ASP A 163 -2.12 -2.12 -10.09
C ASP A 163 -1.44 -2.82 -11.29
N SER A 164 -2.19 -3.14 -12.34
CA SER A 164 -1.63 -3.79 -13.54
C SER A 164 -0.57 -2.93 -14.26
N GLU A 165 -0.76 -1.61 -14.30
CA GLU A 165 0.26 -0.69 -14.84
C GLU A 165 1.56 -0.74 -14.03
N ASN A 166 1.44 -0.75 -12.70
CA ASN A 166 2.58 -0.80 -11.80
C ASN A 166 3.31 -2.15 -11.88
N VAL A 167 2.57 -3.25 -12.00
CA VAL A 167 3.13 -4.59 -12.24
C VAL A 167 3.93 -4.63 -13.54
N VAL A 168 3.41 -4.04 -14.62
CA VAL A 168 4.15 -3.96 -15.89
C VAL A 168 5.44 -3.15 -15.75
N LYS A 169 5.44 -2.06 -14.97
CA LYS A 169 6.66 -1.29 -14.66
C LYS A 169 7.66 -2.12 -13.85
N ALA A 170 7.21 -2.82 -12.82
CA ALA A 170 8.04 -3.70 -12.00
C ALA A 170 8.68 -4.81 -12.86
N ALA A 171 7.89 -5.49 -13.70
CA ALA A 171 8.38 -6.52 -14.61
C ALA A 171 9.42 -5.97 -15.62
N LYS A 172 9.22 -4.76 -16.14
CA LYS A 172 10.22 -4.08 -17.00
C LYS A 172 11.50 -3.78 -16.24
N ARG A 173 11.40 -3.31 -14.99
CA ARG A 173 12.56 -3.03 -14.12
C ARG A 173 13.35 -4.30 -13.83
N ILE A 174 12.68 -5.39 -13.47
CA ILE A 174 13.31 -6.71 -13.27
C ILE A 174 14.11 -7.12 -14.51
N LYS A 175 13.48 -7.08 -15.70
CA LYS A 175 14.16 -7.46 -16.96
C LYS A 175 15.35 -6.56 -17.28
N LYS A 176 15.24 -5.27 -17.01
CA LYS A 176 16.34 -4.32 -17.17
C LYS A 176 17.50 -4.65 -16.22
N ASP A 177 17.22 -4.84 -14.94
CA ASP A 177 18.21 -5.11 -13.91
C ASP A 177 18.91 -6.46 -14.16
N ILE A 178 18.18 -7.51 -14.59
CA ILE A 178 18.77 -8.79 -15.01
C ILE A 178 19.75 -8.59 -16.17
N LYS A 179 19.38 -7.77 -17.16
CA LYS A 179 20.22 -7.52 -18.33
C LYS A 179 21.48 -6.72 -18.00
N GLU A 180 21.35 -5.70 -17.15
CA GLU A 180 22.45 -4.80 -16.78
C GLU A 180 23.43 -5.45 -15.79
N GLN A 181 22.93 -6.25 -14.85
CA GLN A 181 23.74 -6.86 -13.80
C GLN A 181 24.24 -8.26 -14.17
N GLY A 182 23.58 -8.95 -15.11
CA GLY A 182 23.99 -10.27 -15.60
C GLY A 182 24.04 -11.30 -14.47
N ASP A 183 25.25 -11.76 -14.15
CA ASP A 183 25.51 -12.74 -13.09
C ASP A 183 25.56 -12.12 -11.69
N GLN A 184 25.71 -10.79 -11.59
CA GLN A 184 25.66 -10.05 -10.32
C GLN A 184 24.22 -9.73 -9.87
N PHE A 185 23.22 -10.12 -10.67
CA PHE A 185 21.82 -9.88 -10.33
C PHE A 185 21.42 -10.67 -9.08
N VAL A 186 20.94 -9.94 -8.07
CA VAL A 186 20.39 -10.52 -6.83
C VAL A 186 18.89 -10.20 -6.78
N TYR A 187 18.07 -11.25 -6.88
CA TYR A 187 16.62 -11.14 -6.78
C TYR A 187 16.16 -10.60 -5.41
N ASP A 188 15.32 -9.59 -5.42
CA ASP A 188 14.76 -9.02 -4.19
C ASP A 188 13.28 -8.72 -4.40
N TYR A 189 12.42 -9.58 -3.83
CA TYR A 189 10.98 -9.41 -3.93
C TYR A 189 10.52 -8.07 -3.32
N SER A 190 11.13 -7.65 -2.21
CA SER A 190 10.77 -6.40 -1.54
C SER A 190 11.04 -5.21 -2.46
N ARG A 191 12.24 -5.14 -3.05
CA ARG A 191 12.61 -4.08 -4.01
C ARG A 191 11.64 -3.97 -5.19
N TYR A 192 11.21 -5.09 -5.78
CA TYR A 192 10.42 -5.07 -7.02
C TYR A 192 8.91 -4.97 -6.78
N PHE A 193 8.38 -5.60 -5.73
CA PHE A 193 6.94 -5.68 -5.53
C PHE A 193 6.45 -4.91 -4.30
N ILE A 194 7.21 -4.85 -3.20
CA ILE A 194 6.80 -4.08 -2.02
C ILE A 194 7.12 -2.59 -2.19
N GLU A 195 8.37 -2.29 -2.54
CA GLU A 195 8.89 -0.95 -2.79
C GLU A 195 8.69 -0.52 -4.25
N GLY A 196 8.56 -1.47 -5.18
CA GLY A 196 8.31 -1.17 -6.59
C GLY A 196 6.83 -0.99 -6.94
N ILE A 197 5.91 -1.45 -6.09
CA ILE A 197 4.47 -1.19 -6.19
C ILE A 197 4.03 -0.50 -4.89
N ARG A 198 4.37 0.78 -4.79
CA ARG A 198 4.16 1.57 -3.57
C ARG A 198 2.69 1.91 -3.36
N ALA A 199 2.36 2.25 -2.11
CA ALA A 199 1.05 2.80 -1.77
C ALA A 199 0.82 4.13 -2.52
N GLU A 200 1.83 4.99 -2.58
CA GLU A 200 1.77 6.30 -3.25
C GLU A 200 1.47 6.19 -4.76
N ASP A 201 1.94 5.12 -5.40
CA ASP A 201 1.72 4.85 -6.82
C ASP A 201 0.40 4.10 -7.10
N SER A 202 -0.33 3.73 -6.06
CA SER A 202 -1.54 2.90 -6.13
C SER A 202 -2.78 3.71 -5.76
N LYS A 203 -3.92 3.40 -6.40
CA LYS A 203 -5.20 4.08 -6.16
C LYS A 203 -6.13 3.22 -5.29
N PRO A 204 -6.49 3.63 -4.06
CA PRO A 204 -7.52 2.96 -3.27
C PRO A 204 -8.84 2.84 -4.05
N LEU A 205 -9.49 1.67 -3.98
CA LEU A 205 -10.79 1.42 -4.60
C LEU A 205 -11.81 0.88 -3.59
N PHE A 206 -11.38 -0.03 -2.72
CA PHE A 206 -12.24 -0.64 -1.70
C PHE A 206 -11.64 -0.52 -0.31
N TYR A 207 -12.52 -0.45 0.67
CA TYR A 207 -12.20 -0.48 2.10
C TYR A 207 -12.97 -1.62 2.74
N HIS A 208 -12.26 -2.65 3.20
CA HIS A 208 -12.85 -3.74 3.97
C HIS A 208 -12.81 -3.34 5.46
N CYS A 209 -13.91 -2.81 5.99
CA CYS A 209 -14.01 -2.39 7.40
C CYS A 209 -14.36 -3.56 8.31
N HIS A 210 -13.42 -3.98 9.15
CA HIS A 210 -13.61 -5.12 10.06
C HIS A 210 -13.85 -4.71 11.52
N ASP A 211 -13.26 -3.61 12.01
CA ASP A 211 -13.43 -3.19 13.41
C ASP A 211 -13.31 -1.66 13.68
N PRO A 212 -14.39 -0.93 13.99
CA PRO A 212 -15.75 -1.42 14.17
C PRO A 212 -16.43 -1.66 12.83
N LYS A 213 -17.23 -2.74 12.76
CA LYS A 213 -18.32 -2.78 11.77
C LYS A 213 -19.25 -1.60 12.04
N PHE A 214 -19.70 -0.93 10.99
CA PHE A 214 -20.48 0.28 11.13
C PHE A 214 -21.85 0.00 11.74
N ASP A 215 -21.96 0.25 13.04
CA ASP A 215 -23.18 0.26 13.83
C ASP A 215 -23.19 1.56 14.64
N PRO A 216 -24.03 2.55 14.26
CA PRO A 216 -23.97 3.88 14.87
C PRO A 216 -24.36 3.87 16.36
N TYR A 217 -25.21 2.94 16.79
CA TYR A 217 -25.56 2.79 18.20
C TYR A 217 -24.42 2.17 19.00
N LEU A 218 -23.82 1.09 18.50
CA LEU A 218 -22.70 0.42 19.17
C LEU A 218 -21.48 1.34 19.26
N ILE A 219 -21.17 2.06 18.17
CA ILE A 219 -20.07 3.03 18.12
C ILE A 219 -20.26 4.13 19.16
N ARG A 220 -21.48 4.64 19.30
CA ARG A 220 -21.84 5.60 20.34
C ARG A 220 -21.73 5.00 21.74
N GLU A 221 -22.39 3.87 22.01
CA GLU A 221 -22.46 3.23 23.33
C GLU A 221 -21.08 2.86 23.89
N ARG A 222 -20.13 2.54 23.01
CA ARG A 222 -18.76 2.21 23.37
C ARG A 222 -17.79 3.39 23.25
N SER A 223 -18.26 4.56 22.85
CA SER A 223 -17.42 5.74 22.60
C SER A 223 -16.19 5.45 21.74
N ILE A 224 -16.35 4.68 20.65
CA ILE A 224 -15.23 4.21 19.82
C ILE A 224 -14.51 5.39 19.15
N MET A 225 -15.28 6.42 18.76
CA MET A 225 -14.80 7.65 18.11
C MET A 225 -14.11 8.64 19.06
N PHE A 226 -13.87 8.27 20.32
CA PHE A 226 -13.27 9.15 21.32
C PHE A 226 -11.92 8.61 21.76
N VAL A 227 -11.01 9.53 22.09
CA VAL A 227 -9.70 9.21 22.64
C VAL A 227 -9.86 8.61 24.03
N ARG A 228 -9.08 7.54 24.30
CA ARG A 228 -9.05 6.88 25.61
C ARG A 228 -7.68 7.05 26.25
N GLU A 229 -7.68 7.45 27.51
CA GLU A 229 -6.49 7.66 28.32
C GLU A 229 -6.65 6.95 29.68
N HIS A 230 -5.73 6.05 30.03
CA HIS A 230 -5.77 5.28 31.28
C HIS A 230 -7.14 4.64 31.60
N GLY A 231 -7.82 4.12 30.57
CA GLY A 231 -9.14 3.48 30.69
C GLY A 231 -10.31 4.47 30.82
N LYS A 232 -10.07 5.78 30.74
CA LYS A 232 -11.12 6.81 30.71
C LYS A 232 -11.30 7.35 29.30
N THR A 233 -12.55 7.62 28.94
CA THR A 233 -12.87 8.30 27.68
C THR A 233 -12.71 9.81 27.89
N LEU A 234 -11.95 10.45 27.01
CA LEU A 234 -11.82 11.90 26.98
C LEU A 234 -12.90 12.50 26.07
N GLU A 235 -13.32 13.74 26.35
CA GLU A 235 -14.18 14.54 25.46
C GLU A 235 -13.39 15.08 24.25
N ARG A 236 -12.69 14.17 23.57
CA ARG A 236 -11.89 14.44 22.38
C ARG A 236 -12.23 13.40 21.33
N ARG A 237 -12.83 13.85 20.22
CA ARG A 237 -13.15 13.00 19.07
C ARG A 237 -11.90 12.73 18.24
N ARG A 238 -11.87 11.56 17.60
CA ARG A 238 -10.83 11.12 16.65
C ARG A 238 -11.50 10.42 15.47
N ARG A 239 -10.74 10.23 14.39
CA ARG A 239 -11.11 9.36 13.28
C ARG A 239 -10.64 7.93 13.56
N VAL A 240 -11.42 6.94 13.14
CA VAL A 240 -11.11 5.50 13.37
C VAL A 240 -10.73 4.78 12.08
N LEU A 241 -11.15 5.32 10.94
CA LEU A 241 -10.76 4.90 9.61
C LEU A 241 -9.78 5.93 9.03
N GLY A 242 -8.66 6.20 9.73
CA GLY A 242 -7.50 6.98 9.27
C GLY A 242 -7.75 8.35 8.59
N GLU A 243 -6.71 8.87 7.91
CA GLU A 243 -6.67 10.21 7.31
C GLU A 243 -6.19 10.23 5.84
N ASP A 244 -6.21 9.08 5.17
CA ASP A 244 -5.63 8.89 3.84
C ASP A 244 -6.60 9.23 2.70
N PHE A 245 -6.99 10.50 2.64
CA PHE A 245 -7.77 11.09 1.54
C PHE A 245 -7.24 12.51 1.23
N PRO A 246 -7.26 12.97 -0.02
CA PRO A 246 -8.09 12.51 -1.15
C PRO A 246 -7.39 11.52 -2.10
N ARG A 247 -6.42 10.70 -1.64
CA ARG A 247 -5.84 9.63 -2.46
C ARG A 247 -6.89 8.63 -2.96
N GLY A 248 -7.87 8.33 -2.11
CA GLY A 248 -9.14 7.77 -2.53
C GLY A 248 -10.14 8.87 -2.90
N ASP A 249 -11.15 8.53 -3.71
CA ASP A 249 -12.15 9.50 -4.18
C ASP A 249 -13.20 9.87 -3.11
N VAL A 250 -13.07 9.37 -1.87
CA VAL A 250 -14.07 9.53 -0.80
C VAL A 250 -13.45 9.65 0.58
N ASP A 251 -14.00 10.55 1.41
CA ASP A 251 -13.86 10.49 2.86
C ASP A 251 -14.84 9.45 3.40
N LEU A 252 -14.37 8.22 3.56
CA LEU A 252 -15.20 7.07 3.90
C LEU A 252 -15.95 7.25 5.23
N GLU A 253 -15.27 7.72 6.26
CA GLU A 253 -15.87 7.85 7.59
C GLU A 253 -16.95 8.93 7.61
N LEU A 254 -16.69 10.09 7.00
CA LEU A 254 -17.70 11.13 6.83
C LEU A 254 -18.90 10.60 6.04
N ASN A 255 -18.65 9.91 4.92
CA ASN A 255 -19.70 9.40 4.05
C ASN A 255 -20.60 8.38 4.76
N LEU A 256 -20.03 7.47 5.56
CA LEU A 256 -20.80 6.50 6.36
C LEU A 256 -21.74 7.20 7.35
N TRP A 257 -21.27 8.25 8.03
CA TRP A 257 -22.10 9.03 8.96
C TRP A 257 -23.15 9.88 8.26
N GLU A 258 -22.88 10.41 7.07
CA GLU A 258 -23.87 11.13 6.26
C GLU A 258 -25.00 10.20 5.78
N ILE A 259 -24.65 8.96 5.40
CA ILE A 259 -25.64 7.91 5.07
C ILE A 259 -26.46 7.54 6.32
N ALA A 260 -25.83 7.41 7.48
CA ALA A 260 -26.53 7.12 8.73
C ALA A 260 -27.53 8.23 9.10
N ASP A 261 -27.14 9.50 9.00
CA ASP A 261 -28.02 10.65 9.19
C ASP A 261 -29.21 10.61 8.21
N ASP A 262 -28.93 10.38 6.93
CA ASP A 262 -29.98 10.31 5.91
C ASP A 262 -30.99 9.21 6.24
N TYR A 263 -30.52 7.99 6.43
CA TYR A 263 -31.37 6.82 6.55
C TYR A 263 -32.10 6.77 7.90
N LEU A 264 -31.39 7.05 9.01
CA LEU A 264 -31.96 6.91 10.35
C LEU A 264 -32.70 8.16 10.80
N CYS A 265 -32.19 9.35 10.51
CA CYS A 265 -32.69 10.59 11.11
C CYS A 265 -33.63 11.37 10.20
N ARG A 266 -33.29 11.49 8.90
CA ARG A 266 -34.11 12.23 7.93
C ARG A 266 -35.22 11.38 7.32
N GLN A 267 -34.87 10.23 6.76
CA GLN A 267 -35.82 9.31 6.14
C GLN A 267 -36.55 8.41 7.13
N LYS A 268 -35.95 8.20 8.32
CA LYS A 268 -36.51 7.36 9.39
C LYS A 268 -36.83 5.93 8.92
N LEU A 269 -35.90 5.36 8.15
CA LEU A 269 -35.99 3.97 7.70
C LEU A 269 -35.98 3.04 8.91
N HIS A 270 -36.86 2.04 8.88
CA HIS A 270 -36.94 1.04 9.94
C HIS A 270 -35.91 -0.07 9.71
N PHE A 271 -35.05 -0.28 10.70
CA PHE A 271 -34.12 -1.40 10.73
C PHE A 271 -34.38 -2.19 12.00
N SER A 272 -34.79 -3.45 11.86
CA SER A 272 -35.16 -4.30 13.00
C SER A 272 -34.04 -4.50 14.03
N ILE A 273 -32.77 -4.38 13.61
CA ILE A 273 -31.61 -4.46 14.50
C ILE A 273 -31.53 -3.28 15.48
N PHE A 274 -32.22 -2.16 15.20
CA PHE A 274 -32.28 -0.97 16.04
C PHE A 274 -33.58 -0.87 16.84
N ASP A 275 -34.41 -1.91 16.86
CA ASP A 275 -35.64 -1.92 17.65
C ASP A 275 -35.34 -1.73 19.15
N GLY A 276 -36.06 -0.81 19.78
CA GLY A 276 -35.89 -0.45 21.19
C GLY A 276 -34.71 0.48 21.49
N LYS A 277 -33.95 0.91 20.47
CA LYS A 277 -32.91 1.92 20.62
C LYS A 277 -33.50 3.33 20.62
N ASP A 278 -32.83 4.24 21.34
CA ASP A 278 -33.24 5.65 21.42
C ASP A 278 -32.77 6.42 20.17
N THR A 279 -33.69 6.64 19.24
CA THR A 279 -33.43 7.40 18.01
C THR A 279 -33.15 8.87 18.27
N ASP A 280 -33.76 9.46 19.31
CA ASP A 280 -33.62 10.89 19.59
C ASP A 280 -32.21 11.21 20.06
N ILE A 281 -31.67 10.38 20.96
CA ILE A 281 -30.29 10.49 21.42
C ILE A 281 -29.30 10.39 20.24
N LEU A 282 -29.53 9.47 19.31
CA LEU A 282 -28.64 9.30 18.18
C LEU A 282 -28.75 10.47 17.19
N CYS A 283 -29.96 10.85 16.82
CA CYS A 283 -30.23 11.80 15.74
C CYS A 283 -30.20 13.27 16.15
N LYS A 284 -30.48 13.60 17.41
CA LYS A 284 -30.49 15.00 17.89
C LYS A 284 -29.18 15.41 18.54
N GLU A 285 -28.43 14.46 19.10
CA GLU A 285 -27.20 14.74 19.83
C GLU A 285 -25.98 14.17 19.08
N TYR A 286 -25.90 12.84 18.95
CA TYR A 286 -24.64 12.21 18.57
C TYR A 286 -24.23 12.42 17.11
N ILE A 287 -25.13 12.13 16.16
CA ILE A 287 -24.85 12.24 14.72
C ILE A 287 -24.50 13.67 14.32
N PRO A 288 -25.26 14.71 14.72
CA PRO A 288 -24.93 16.09 14.37
C PRO A 288 -23.53 16.51 14.83
N GLU A 289 -23.15 16.18 16.07
CA GLU A 289 -21.82 16.49 16.59
C GLU A 289 -20.70 15.70 15.90
N GLN A 290 -20.93 14.42 15.62
CA GLN A 290 -19.96 13.60 14.90
C GLN A 290 -19.76 14.13 13.48
N LEU A 291 -20.83 14.52 12.79
CA LEU A 291 -20.75 15.11 11.45
C LEU A 291 -20.03 16.45 11.45
N ASP A 292 -20.27 17.32 12.43
CA ASP A 292 -19.54 18.59 12.57
C ASP A 292 -18.03 18.36 12.73
N PHE A 293 -17.63 17.43 13.61
CA PHE A 293 -16.23 17.03 13.75
C PHE A 293 -15.64 16.47 12.45
N LEU A 294 -16.37 15.57 11.77
CA LEU A 294 -15.90 14.93 10.55
C LEU A 294 -15.75 15.92 9.39
N ARG A 295 -16.66 16.88 9.24
CA ARG A 295 -16.55 17.94 8.22
C ARG A 295 -15.35 18.85 8.47
N LYS A 296 -15.12 19.27 9.71
CA LYS A 296 -13.96 20.11 10.06
C LYS A 296 -12.64 19.37 9.85
N SER A 297 -12.56 18.12 10.29
CA SER A 297 -11.37 17.29 10.09
C SER A 297 -11.16 16.97 8.61
N HIS A 298 -12.23 16.80 7.83
CA HIS A 298 -12.15 16.62 6.38
C HIS A 298 -11.45 17.80 5.70
N GLU A 299 -11.94 19.02 5.95
CA GLU A 299 -11.36 20.25 5.39
C GLU A 299 -9.88 20.40 5.79
N TYR A 300 -9.56 20.08 7.05
CA TYR A 300 -8.20 20.12 7.54
C TYR A 300 -7.30 19.10 6.84
N ILE A 301 -7.71 17.84 6.74
CA ILE A 301 -6.91 16.79 6.07
C ILE A 301 -6.69 17.15 4.61
N VAL A 302 -7.73 17.52 3.87
CA VAL A 302 -7.62 17.89 2.45
C VAL A 302 -6.64 19.05 2.25
N LYS A 303 -6.64 20.04 3.14
CA LYS A 303 -5.74 21.19 3.05
C LYS A 303 -4.28 20.82 3.31
N HIS A 304 -4.01 19.86 4.21
CA HIS A 304 -2.66 19.49 4.64
C HIS A 304 -2.25 18.09 4.15
N TYR A 305 -2.92 17.56 3.12
CA TYR A 305 -2.63 16.23 2.60
C TYR A 305 -1.33 16.24 1.80
N ASN A 306 -0.37 15.42 2.21
CA ASN A 306 0.86 15.18 1.46
C ASN A 306 0.79 13.81 0.75
N PRO A 307 0.72 13.77 -0.60
CA PRO A 307 0.63 12.51 -1.35
C PRO A 307 1.91 11.65 -1.27
N ASP A 308 3.06 12.24 -0.97
CA ASP A 308 4.34 11.53 -0.93
C ASP A 308 4.58 10.78 0.38
N THR A 309 3.77 11.04 1.42
CA THR A 309 3.82 10.40 2.74
C THR A 309 2.61 9.52 3.00
N SER A 310 2.10 8.81 1.98
CA SER A 310 0.82 8.09 2.06
C SER A 310 0.73 7.11 3.24
N ARG A 311 1.84 6.45 3.60
CA ARG A 311 1.86 5.54 4.75
C ARG A 311 1.68 6.26 6.10
N ALA A 312 2.19 7.48 6.24
CA ALA A 312 1.94 8.30 7.43
C ALA A 312 0.48 8.79 7.47
N ASN A 313 -0.15 9.00 6.31
CA ASN A 313 -1.56 9.37 6.24
C ASN A 313 -2.52 8.21 6.59
N LEU A 314 -2.04 6.95 6.55
CA LEU A 314 -2.82 5.78 6.99
C LEU A 314 -3.02 5.74 8.50
N ASP A 315 -2.15 6.42 9.24
CA ASP A 315 -2.14 6.45 10.69
C ASP A 315 -2.99 7.64 11.17
N GLY A 316 -4.17 7.35 11.73
CA GLY A 316 -5.03 8.38 12.32
C GLY A 316 -4.40 9.01 13.56
N SER A 317 -4.57 10.33 13.70
CA SER A 317 -4.10 11.08 14.86
C SER A 317 -5.14 11.10 15.99
N ASN A 318 -4.67 11.07 17.25
CA ASN A 318 -5.52 11.36 18.42
C ASN A 318 -5.75 12.86 18.61
N ASP A 319 -5.01 13.70 17.90
CA ASP A 319 -5.18 15.15 17.85
C ASP A 319 -4.92 15.66 16.43
N ILE A 320 -5.90 15.39 15.55
CA ILE A 320 -5.86 15.74 14.13
C ILE A 320 -5.54 17.23 13.87
N PHE A 321 -5.88 18.12 14.81
CA PHE A 321 -5.64 19.55 14.69
C PHE A 321 -4.38 20.03 15.42
N GLY A 322 -3.76 19.18 16.26
CA GLY A 322 -2.65 19.51 17.15
C GLY A 322 -1.30 18.91 16.73
N GLU A 323 -1.23 17.63 16.34
CA GLU A 323 0.04 16.94 16.06
C GLU A 323 0.71 17.41 14.75
N LYS A 324 -0.07 17.87 13.75
CA LYS A 324 0.49 18.37 12.48
C LYS A 324 1.03 19.79 12.54
N LYS A 325 0.76 20.55 13.61
CA LYS A 325 1.35 21.88 13.81
C LYS A 325 2.86 21.80 14.08
N GLU A 326 3.28 20.82 14.87
CA GLU A 326 4.71 20.57 15.15
C GLU A 326 5.44 20.04 13.91
N ALA A 327 4.79 19.16 13.13
CA ALA A 327 5.35 18.65 11.87
C ALA A 327 5.43 19.73 10.76
N GLU A 328 4.46 20.65 10.69
CA GLU A 328 4.51 21.82 9.79
C GLU A 328 5.63 22.79 10.19
N GLU A 329 5.81 23.05 11.48
CA GLU A 329 6.90 23.89 11.99
C GLU A 329 8.28 23.24 11.72
N GLU A 330 8.40 21.92 11.86
CA GLU A 330 9.63 21.16 11.58
C GLU A 330 9.91 21.05 10.06
N ALA A 331 8.89 20.86 9.23
CA ALA A 331 9.01 20.84 7.77
C ALA A 331 9.33 22.23 7.19
N GLU A 332 8.74 23.29 7.73
CA GLU A 332 9.07 24.68 7.38
C GLU A 332 10.51 25.02 7.78
N ALA A 333 10.97 24.59 8.97
CA ALA A 333 12.35 24.75 9.39
C ALA A 333 13.34 24.01 8.45
N THR A 334 13.02 22.78 8.08
CA THR A 334 13.85 21.98 7.16
C THR A 334 13.90 22.59 5.76
N ARG A 335 12.79 23.14 5.27
CA ARG A 335 12.71 23.83 3.97
C ARG A 335 13.58 25.09 3.97
N LEU A 336 13.50 25.90 5.02
CA LEU A 336 14.33 27.10 5.18
C LEU A 336 15.82 26.76 5.25
N GLU A 337 16.18 25.64 5.90
CA GLU A 337 17.56 25.16 5.96
C GLU A 337 18.08 24.68 4.59
N SER A 338 17.24 23.97 3.82
CA SER A 338 17.58 23.54 2.46
C SER A 338 17.71 24.72 1.50
N GLU A 339 16.82 25.72 1.56
CA GLU A 339 16.89 26.93 0.74
C GLU A 339 18.16 27.73 1.06
N ALA A 340 18.55 27.82 2.34
CA ALA A 340 19.79 28.48 2.75
C ALA A 340 21.04 27.72 2.27
N LEU A 341 21.03 26.39 2.28
CA LEU A 341 22.14 25.58 1.79
C LEU A 341 22.35 25.74 0.27
N GLN A 342 21.24 25.76 -0.48
CA GLN A 342 21.26 25.91 -1.93
C GLN A 342 21.78 27.29 -2.34
N GLN A 343 21.37 28.33 -1.61
CA GLN A 343 21.88 29.69 -1.82
C GLN A 343 23.38 29.81 -1.52
N ALA A 344 23.87 29.11 -0.48
CA ALA A 344 25.30 29.07 -0.17
C ALA A 344 26.13 28.32 -1.23
N GLU A 345 25.58 27.26 -1.84
CA GLU A 345 26.22 26.54 -2.94
C GLU A 345 26.30 27.40 -4.22
N GLU A 346 25.23 28.13 -4.55
CA GLU A 346 25.22 29.07 -5.68
C GLU A 346 26.23 30.21 -5.49
N GLU A 347 26.36 30.75 -4.28
CA GLU A 347 27.36 31.77 -3.95
C GLU A 347 28.80 31.22 -4.05
N ALA A 348 29.03 29.97 -3.61
CA ALA A 348 30.33 29.32 -3.71
C ALA A 348 30.74 29.04 -5.17
N GLU A 349 29.79 28.62 -6.01
CA GLU A 349 30.03 28.39 -7.44
C GLU A 349 30.30 29.70 -8.18
N ALA A 350 29.60 30.78 -7.83
CA ALA A 350 29.87 32.12 -8.37
C ALA A 350 31.30 32.58 -8.01
N LEU A 351 31.73 32.39 -6.76
CA LEU A 351 33.09 32.73 -6.33
C LEU A 351 34.15 31.92 -7.08
N ALA A 352 33.92 30.62 -7.26
CA ALA A 352 34.85 29.74 -7.99
C ALA A 352 34.98 30.13 -9.47
N ASN A 353 33.89 30.58 -10.10
CA ASN A 353 33.91 31.09 -11.47
C ASN A 353 34.66 32.42 -11.58
N GLU A 354 34.47 33.35 -10.63
CA GLU A 354 35.24 34.59 -10.57
C GLU A 354 36.75 34.33 -10.38
N GLU A 355 37.12 33.37 -9.53
CA GLU A 355 38.52 32.96 -9.34
C GLU A 355 39.11 32.34 -10.61
N ALA A 356 38.34 31.53 -11.34
CA ALA A 356 38.77 30.93 -12.60
C ALA A 356 38.99 31.99 -13.70
N GLU A 357 38.08 32.96 -13.83
CA GLU A 357 38.24 34.08 -14.77
C GLU A 357 39.46 34.94 -14.42
N ALA A 358 39.67 35.24 -13.14
CA ALA A 358 40.85 35.97 -12.69
C ALA A 358 42.15 35.23 -13.03
N LEU A 359 42.19 33.91 -12.86
CA LEU A 359 43.34 33.09 -13.21
C LEU A 359 43.61 33.08 -14.71
N GLU A 360 42.57 33.08 -15.55
CA GLU A 360 42.69 33.13 -17.00
C GLU A 360 43.22 34.49 -17.47
N GLN A 361 42.75 35.59 -16.87
CA GLN A 361 43.27 36.94 -17.13
C GLN A 361 44.75 37.07 -16.76
N VAL A 362 45.18 36.48 -15.63
CA VAL A 362 46.60 36.45 -15.22
C VAL A 362 47.45 35.67 -16.22
N LYS A 363 46.98 34.50 -16.69
CA LYS A 363 47.68 33.70 -17.71
C LYS A 363 47.79 34.46 -19.03
N ALA A 364 46.73 35.13 -19.48
CA ALA A 364 46.74 35.93 -20.69
C ALA A 364 47.70 37.12 -20.60
N ALA A 365 47.75 37.80 -19.45
CA ALA A 365 48.70 38.89 -19.19
C ALA A 365 50.16 38.39 -19.20
N SER A 366 50.44 37.22 -18.62
CA SER A 366 51.77 36.61 -18.63
C SER A 366 52.22 36.25 -20.05
N ALA A 367 51.35 35.61 -20.84
CA ALA A 367 51.65 35.26 -22.23
C ALA A 367 51.87 36.49 -23.13
N ALA A 368 51.11 37.58 -22.90
CA ALA A 368 51.32 38.84 -23.61
C ALA A 368 52.65 39.53 -23.23
N ALA A 369 53.12 39.37 -21.99
CA ALA A 369 54.41 39.88 -21.55
C ALA A 369 55.57 39.08 -22.16
N GLU A 370 55.46 37.76 -22.25
CA GLU A 370 56.46 36.89 -22.91
C GLU A 370 56.57 37.19 -24.40
N LYS A 371 55.44 37.38 -25.08
CA LYS A 371 55.42 37.72 -26.52
C LYS A 371 56.05 39.09 -26.81
N LYS A 372 55.87 40.07 -25.91
CA LYS A 372 56.55 41.37 -25.99
C LYS A 372 58.05 41.27 -25.71
N ALA A 373 58.50 40.32 -24.89
CA ALA A 373 59.91 40.07 -24.65
C ALA A 373 60.59 39.41 -25.86
N GLU A 374 59.89 38.51 -26.57
CA GLU A 374 60.37 37.91 -27.82
C GLU A 374 60.42 38.93 -28.97
N GLU A 375 59.39 39.76 -29.15
CA GLU A 375 59.38 40.82 -30.18
C GLU A 375 60.42 41.93 -29.88
N GLY A 376 60.81 42.11 -28.62
CA GLY A 376 61.89 43.02 -28.22
C GLY A 376 63.30 42.46 -28.43
N ALA A 377 63.46 41.14 -28.53
CA ALA A 377 64.75 40.48 -28.78
C ALA A 377 65.15 40.51 -30.27
N ASP A 378 64.17 40.55 -31.18
CA ASP A 378 64.39 40.70 -32.64
C ASP A 378 64.73 42.13 -33.09
N GLN A 379 64.83 43.09 -32.15
CA GLN A 379 65.39 44.43 -32.38
C GLN A 379 66.73 44.65 -31.68
N ALA A 380 67.49 43.57 -31.41
CA ALA A 380 68.91 43.70 -31.08
C ALA A 380 69.73 43.89 -32.37
N PRO A 381 70.38 45.05 -32.58
CA PRO A 381 71.19 45.27 -33.77
C PRO A 381 72.47 44.44 -33.69
N GLU A 382 72.74 43.62 -34.71
CA GLU A 382 74.08 43.07 -34.94
C GLU A 382 75.05 44.22 -35.19
N HIS A 383 76.00 44.40 -34.27
CA HIS A 383 77.22 45.16 -34.46
C HIS A 383 78.42 44.43 -33.89
#